data_AF-G2NK85-F1
#
_entry.id   AF-G2NK85-F1
#
_cell.length_a   1.000
_cell.length_b   1.000
_cell.length_c   1.000
_cell.angle_alpha   90.00
_cell.angle_beta   90.00
_cell.angle_gamma   90.00
#
_symmetry.space_group_name_H-M   'P 1'
#
loop_
_entity.id
_entity.type
_entity.pdbx_description
1 polymer ?
#
loop_
_entity_poly.entity_id
_entity_poly.type
_entity_poly.pdbx_seq_one_letter_code
_entity_poly.pdbx_strand_id
1 'polypeptide(L)'
;MADGFIRWYRESAATSVFAEQAEVFEKYGIMLRHPVRGAAVVLDVEGDDVLVPEEELGRLLALRIASVTMNWWLSADTDVTDQYVYEPLGCEIQTLWLDGLYPDEARRVEAAVVEAVAALDVPTRAVIVDRRGVSDPADWDPIMLYGAEKVPPVPDGVIAQGRIAEKILRASPHLGSQDLPGGLRRLTPA
;
A
#
# COMPACT_ATOMS: atom_id res chain seq x y z
N MET A 1 18.86 0.47 -9.24
CA MET A 1 18.20 1.25 -8.19
C MET A 1 16.83 0.64 -8.07
N ALA A 2 16.41 0.21 -6.88
CA ALA A 2 15.07 -0.31 -6.75
C ALA A 2 14.09 0.86 -6.83
N ASP A 3 12.90 0.55 -7.31
CA ASP A 3 11.81 1.50 -7.44
C ASP A 3 11.18 1.75 -6.06
N GLY A 4 10.71 2.97 -5.83
CA GLY A 4 10.03 3.29 -4.57
C GLY A 4 8.74 2.49 -4.43
N PHE A 5 8.27 2.28 -3.20
CA PHE A 5 7.01 1.61 -2.94
C PHE A 5 6.32 2.11 -1.67
N ILE A 6 5.02 1.84 -1.60
CA ILE A 6 4.23 1.85 -0.37
C ILE A 6 3.60 0.47 -0.20
N ARG A 7 3.92 -0.23 0.88
CA ARG A 7 3.40 -1.58 1.15
C ARG A 7 2.50 -1.55 2.37
N TRP A 8 1.22 -1.87 2.18
CA TRP A 8 0.19 -1.86 3.21
C TRP A 8 -0.24 -3.30 3.54
N TYR A 9 -0.03 -3.68 4.79
CA TYR A 9 -0.47 -4.94 5.39
C TYR A 9 -1.79 -4.73 6.13
N ARG A 10 -2.84 -5.38 5.66
CA ARG A 10 -4.18 -5.34 6.24
C ARG A 10 -4.59 -6.71 6.75
N GLU A 11 -5.21 -6.76 7.92
CA GLU A 11 -5.90 -7.97 8.32
C GLU A 11 -7.11 -8.17 7.40
N SER A 12 -7.32 -9.40 6.94
CA SER A 12 -8.44 -9.72 6.07
C SER A 12 -9.75 -9.51 6.83
N ALA A 13 -10.40 -8.36 6.58
CA ALA A 13 -11.76 -8.11 7.01
C ALA A 13 -12.72 -8.84 6.07
N ALA A 14 -13.82 -9.39 6.56
CA ALA A 14 -14.82 -10.06 5.71
C ALA A 14 -15.43 -9.12 4.63
N THR A 15 -15.29 -7.80 4.81
CA THR A 15 -15.82 -6.77 3.92
C THR A 15 -14.72 -6.21 3.01
N SER A 16 -15.00 -6.12 1.71
CA SER A 16 -14.15 -5.37 0.77
C SER A 16 -14.37 -3.87 0.97
N VAL A 17 -13.29 -3.10 1.06
CA VAL A 17 -13.29 -1.62 1.21
C VAL A 17 -12.77 -0.91 -0.05
N PHE A 18 -12.75 -1.62 -1.18
CA PHE A 18 -12.11 -1.13 -2.41
C PHE A 18 -12.79 0.11 -2.99
N ALA A 19 -14.13 0.17 -2.95
CA ALA A 19 -14.88 1.32 -3.44
C ALA A 19 -14.58 2.57 -2.59
N GLU A 20 -14.58 2.41 -1.27
CA GLU A 20 -14.26 3.47 -0.32
C GLU A 20 -12.80 3.92 -0.46
N GLN A 21 -11.88 2.98 -0.72
CA GLN A 21 -10.48 3.32 -1.03
C GLN A 21 -10.38 4.16 -2.31
N ALA A 22 -11.10 3.79 -3.37
CA ALA A 22 -11.14 4.58 -4.60
C ALA A 22 -11.68 5.99 -4.36
N GLU A 23 -12.73 6.14 -3.55
CA GLU A 23 -13.27 7.46 -3.16
C GLU A 23 -12.26 8.29 -2.34
N VAL A 24 -11.47 7.66 -1.48
CA VAL A 24 -10.39 8.35 -0.74
C VAL A 24 -9.32 8.80 -1.72
N PHE A 25 -8.85 7.92 -2.61
CA PHE A 25 -7.80 8.23 -3.58
C PHE A 25 -8.21 9.33 -4.56
N GLU A 26 -9.48 9.36 -4.98
CA GLU A 26 -10.03 10.39 -5.86
C GLU A 26 -9.93 11.80 -5.24
N LYS A 27 -10.06 11.94 -3.91
CA LYS A 27 -9.85 13.24 -3.22
C LYS A 27 -8.43 13.77 -3.36
N TYR A 28 -7.48 12.89 -3.67
CA TYR A 28 -6.08 13.21 -3.96
C TYR A 28 -5.80 13.23 -5.47
N GLY A 29 -6.83 13.19 -6.33
CA GLY A 29 -6.68 13.19 -7.78
C GLY A 29 -6.04 11.91 -8.32
N ILE A 30 -6.19 10.80 -7.61
CA ILE A 30 -5.74 9.47 -8.02
C ILE A 30 -6.98 8.67 -8.41
N MET A 31 -7.15 8.42 -9.71
CA MET A 31 -8.37 7.89 -10.28
C MET A 31 -8.26 6.39 -10.55
N LEU A 32 -9.34 5.65 -10.32
CA LEU A 32 -9.42 4.24 -10.71
C LEU A 32 -9.52 4.09 -12.24
N ARG A 33 -10.31 4.96 -12.89
CA ARG A 33 -10.48 4.92 -14.35
C ARG A 33 -9.37 5.68 -15.03
N HIS A 34 -8.82 5.07 -16.08
CA HIS A 34 -7.94 5.79 -16.98
C HIS A 34 -8.70 6.99 -17.61
N PRO A 35 -8.14 8.22 -17.56
CA PRO A 35 -8.85 9.43 -18.02
C PRO A 35 -9.32 9.43 -19.48
N VAL A 36 -8.67 8.65 -20.35
CA VAL A 36 -9.00 8.54 -21.78
C VAL A 36 -9.79 7.27 -22.08
N ARG A 37 -9.40 6.14 -21.49
CA ARG A 37 -10.02 4.83 -21.78
C ARG A 37 -11.33 4.60 -21.01
N GLY A 38 -11.55 5.34 -19.91
CA GLY A 38 -12.82 5.36 -19.17
C GLY A 38 -13.13 4.10 -18.37
N ALA A 39 -12.14 3.22 -18.15
CA ALA A 39 -12.27 1.98 -17.37
C ALA A 39 -11.04 1.78 -16.48
N ALA A 40 -11.15 0.88 -15.50
CA ALA A 40 -10.01 0.45 -14.71
C ALA A 40 -9.07 -0.40 -15.60
N VAL A 41 -7.79 -0.36 -15.30
CA VAL A 41 -6.75 -1.10 -16.03
C VAL A 41 -6.14 -2.11 -15.08
N VAL A 42 -6.20 -3.38 -15.46
CA VAL A 42 -5.57 -4.51 -14.78
C VAL A 42 -4.42 -4.99 -15.65
N LEU A 43 -3.29 -5.33 -15.03
CA LEU A 43 -2.17 -5.95 -15.71
C LEU A 43 -2.33 -7.46 -15.68
N ASP A 44 -2.21 -8.09 -16.84
CA ASP A 44 -2.19 -9.55 -16.93
C ASP A 44 -0.80 -10.12 -16.54
N VAL A 45 -0.63 -11.43 -16.72
CA VAL A 45 0.61 -12.13 -16.37
C VAL A 45 1.81 -11.76 -17.24
N GLU A 46 1.56 -11.20 -18.43
CA GLU A 46 2.60 -10.71 -19.34
C GLU A 46 2.91 -9.22 -19.10
N GLY A 47 2.09 -8.56 -18.27
CA GLY A 47 2.17 -7.14 -17.97
C GLY A 47 1.37 -6.27 -18.93
N ASP A 48 0.47 -6.86 -19.71
CA ASP A 48 -0.34 -6.13 -20.69
C ASP A 48 -1.61 -5.52 -20.05
N ASP A 49 -1.98 -4.34 -20.55
CA ASP A 49 -3.16 -3.60 -20.11
C ASP A 49 -4.48 -4.26 -20.53
N VAL A 50 -5.26 -4.70 -19.54
CA VAL A 50 -6.62 -5.21 -19.72
C VAL A 50 -7.64 -4.24 -19.12
N LEU A 51 -8.60 -3.80 -19.93
CA LEU A 51 -9.70 -2.96 -19.43
C LEU A 51 -10.72 -3.81 -18.69
N VAL A 52 -11.00 -3.43 -17.45
CA VAL A 52 -11.93 -4.14 -16.57
C VAL A 52 -12.96 -3.14 -16.01
N PRO A 53 -14.27 -3.46 -16.03
CA PRO A 53 -15.27 -2.68 -15.31
C PRO A 53 -14.97 -2.64 -13.81
N GLU A 54 -15.21 -1.49 -13.16
CA GLU A 54 -14.88 -1.32 -11.73
C GLU A 54 -15.59 -2.33 -10.82
N GLU A 55 -16.85 -2.64 -11.12
CA GLU A 55 -17.63 -3.63 -10.37
C GLU A 55 -16.99 -5.03 -10.44
N GLU A 56 -16.45 -5.40 -11.62
CA GLU A 56 -15.78 -6.68 -11.81
C GLU A 56 -14.41 -6.69 -11.12
N LEU A 57 -13.66 -5.61 -11.19
CA LEU A 57 -12.40 -5.48 -10.46
C LEU A 57 -12.62 -5.57 -8.95
N GLY A 58 -13.61 -4.85 -8.41
CA GLY A 58 -13.99 -4.94 -7.00
C GLY A 58 -14.41 -6.36 -6.60
N ARG A 59 -15.13 -7.08 -7.47
CA ARG A 59 -15.47 -8.49 -7.26
C ARG A 59 -14.23 -9.38 -7.22
N LEU A 60 -13.30 -9.21 -8.15
CA LEU A 60 -12.05 -10.00 -8.21
C LEU A 60 -11.19 -9.79 -6.96
N LEU A 61 -11.05 -8.55 -6.51
CA LEU A 61 -10.34 -8.23 -5.27
C LEU A 61 -11.04 -8.83 -4.05
N ALA A 62 -12.38 -8.74 -3.98
CA ALA A 62 -13.15 -9.32 -2.88
C ALA A 62 -13.05 -10.85 -2.79
N LEU A 63 -12.73 -11.55 -3.88
CA LEU A 63 -12.54 -13.01 -3.85
C LEU A 63 -11.30 -13.43 -3.08
N ARG A 64 -10.24 -12.61 -3.07
CA ARG A 64 -8.99 -12.88 -2.35
C ARG A 64 -8.32 -14.23 -2.69
N ILE A 65 -8.40 -14.65 -3.96
CA ILE A 65 -7.88 -15.95 -4.42
C ILE A 65 -6.53 -15.80 -5.11
N ALA A 66 -6.45 -14.90 -6.08
CA ALA A 66 -5.27 -14.67 -6.89
C ALA A 66 -4.76 -13.26 -6.67
N SER A 67 -3.46 -13.06 -6.89
CA SER A 67 -2.91 -11.70 -6.94
C SER A 67 -3.53 -10.92 -8.09
N VAL A 68 -3.82 -9.64 -7.85
CA VAL A 68 -4.34 -8.73 -8.88
C VAL A 68 -3.41 -7.53 -8.92
N THR A 69 -2.93 -7.19 -10.12
CA THR A 69 -2.16 -5.97 -10.35
C THR A 69 -2.98 -5.02 -11.21
N MET A 70 -3.09 -3.77 -10.81
CA MET A 70 -3.91 -2.75 -11.48
C MET A 70 -3.23 -1.39 -11.44
N ASN A 71 -3.70 -0.45 -12.25
CA ASN A 71 -3.13 0.90 -12.30
C ASN A 71 -4.13 1.92 -11.74
N TRP A 72 -3.63 2.77 -10.84
CA TRP A 72 -4.29 4.01 -10.46
C TRP A 72 -3.71 5.18 -11.25
N TRP A 73 -4.54 6.11 -11.68
CA TRP A 73 -4.14 7.15 -12.63
C TRP A 73 -4.04 8.52 -11.97
N LEU A 74 -2.85 9.12 -12.05
CA LEU A 74 -2.60 10.53 -11.69
C LEU A 74 -2.88 11.45 -12.88
N SER A 75 -2.66 10.94 -14.10
CA SER A 75 -2.90 11.63 -15.36
C SER A 75 -3.25 10.61 -16.47
N ALA A 76 -3.31 11.03 -17.74
CA ALA A 76 -3.48 10.09 -18.84
C ALA A 76 -2.22 9.25 -19.15
N ASP A 77 -1.05 9.72 -18.72
CA ASP A 77 0.27 9.14 -19.03
C ASP A 77 1.07 8.82 -17.76
N THR A 78 0.43 8.90 -16.60
CA THR A 78 1.09 8.70 -15.30
C THR A 78 0.18 7.89 -14.41
N ASP A 79 0.67 6.72 -14.02
CA ASP A 79 -0.03 5.79 -13.17
C ASP A 79 0.82 5.32 -11.98
N VAL A 80 0.16 4.62 -11.09
CA VAL A 80 0.73 3.94 -9.93
C VAL A 80 0.30 2.48 -10.06
N THR A 81 1.25 1.61 -10.38
CA THR A 81 1.00 0.17 -10.38
C THR A 81 0.76 -0.29 -8.95
N ASP A 82 -0.34 -1.01 -8.76
CA ASP A 82 -0.82 -1.46 -7.46
C ASP A 82 -1.10 -2.96 -7.47
N GLN A 83 -0.39 -3.68 -6.61
CA GLN A 83 -0.46 -5.13 -6.52
C GLN A 83 -1.10 -5.56 -5.21
N TYR A 84 -2.17 -6.34 -5.32
CA TYR A 84 -2.81 -7.05 -4.21
C TYR A 84 -2.32 -8.49 -4.18
N VAL A 85 -1.85 -8.94 -3.02
CA VAL A 85 -1.46 -10.33 -2.72
C VAL A 85 -2.18 -10.78 -1.46
N TYR A 86 -2.63 -12.03 -1.45
CA TYR A 86 -3.39 -12.62 -0.34
C TYR A 86 -2.61 -13.77 0.28
N GLU A 87 -2.20 -13.60 1.54
CA GLU A 87 -1.50 -14.64 2.27
C GLU A 87 -2.49 -15.66 2.86
N PRO A 88 -2.17 -16.97 2.85
CA PRO A 88 -3.05 -18.02 3.37
C PRO A 88 -3.50 -17.85 4.83
N LEU A 89 -2.79 -17.05 5.62
CA LEU A 89 -3.08 -16.76 7.02
C LEU A 89 -3.94 -15.50 7.23
N GLY A 90 -4.62 -15.01 6.17
CA GLY A 90 -5.61 -13.95 6.28
C GLY A 90 -5.03 -12.55 6.36
N CYS A 91 -3.89 -12.31 5.71
CA CYS A 91 -3.34 -10.96 5.51
C CYS A 91 -3.48 -10.59 4.03
N GLU A 92 -4.02 -9.41 3.77
CA GLU A 92 -4.03 -8.80 2.45
C GLU A 92 -2.86 -7.81 2.40
N ILE A 93 -2.05 -7.92 1.36
CA ILE A 93 -0.88 -7.08 1.13
C ILE A 93 -1.13 -6.29 -0.15
N GLN A 94 -1.14 -4.97 -0.02
CA GLN A 94 -1.20 -4.06 -1.15
C GLN A 94 0.15 -3.37 -1.33
N THR A 95 0.69 -3.35 -2.55
CA THR A 95 1.95 -2.69 -2.86
C THR A 95 1.74 -1.72 -4.00
N LEU A 96 1.83 -0.43 -3.68
CA LEU A 96 1.81 0.65 -4.65
C LEU A 96 3.26 0.97 -5.04
N TRP A 97 3.61 0.75 -6.29
CA TRP A 97 4.90 1.08 -6.85
C TRP A 97 4.94 2.55 -7.25
N LEU A 98 6.03 3.23 -6.86
CA LEU A 98 6.22 4.67 -7.03
C LEU A 98 7.27 4.97 -8.11
N ASP A 99 7.64 4.00 -8.95
CA ASP A 99 8.51 4.25 -10.09
C ASP A 99 7.92 5.26 -11.06
N GLY A 100 8.79 5.99 -11.74
CA GLY A 100 8.38 7.00 -12.71
C GLY A 100 7.72 8.25 -12.14
N LEU A 101 7.32 8.27 -10.86
CA LEU A 101 6.64 9.40 -10.23
C LEU A 101 7.60 10.55 -9.88
N TYR A 102 7.12 11.78 -10.04
CA TYR A 102 7.77 12.94 -9.47
C TYR A 102 7.67 12.93 -7.93
N PRO A 103 8.59 13.60 -7.20
CA PRO A 103 8.57 13.59 -5.73
C PRO A 103 7.28 14.10 -5.09
N ASP A 104 6.57 15.03 -5.72
CA ASP A 104 5.28 15.54 -5.27
C ASP A 104 4.12 14.58 -5.57
N GLU A 105 4.17 13.84 -6.66
CA GLU A 105 3.23 12.75 -6.96
C GLU A 105 3.39 11.60 -5.96
N ALA A 106 4.62 11.16 -5.70
CA ALA A 106 4.89 10.13 -4.69
C ALA A 106 4.41 10.54 -3.29
N ARG A 107 4.59 11.82 -2.90
CA ARG A 107 4.03 12.35 -1.64
C ARG A 107 2.50 12.39 -1.64
N ARG A 108 1.87 12.58 -2.80
CA ARG A 108 0.41 12.58 -2.95
C ARG A 108 -0.15 11.17 -2.76
N VAL A 109 0.50 10.16 -3.36
CA VAL A 109 0.16 8.74 -3.15
C VAL A 109 0.35 8.36 -1.68
N GLU A 110 1.46 8.77 -1.06
CA GLU A 110 1.69 8.59 0.39
C GLU A 110 0.53 9.19 1.22
N ALA A 111 0.15 10.44 0.94
CA ALA A 111 -0.93 11.10 1.67
C ALA A 111 -2.29 10.37 1.49
N ALA A 112 -2.59 9.90 0.28
CA ALA A 112 -3.81 9.15 0.00
C ALA A 112 -3.86 7.82 0.76
N VAL A 113 -2.74 7.07 0.81
CA VAL A 113 -2.64 5.83 1.59
C VAL A 113 -2.77 6.09 3.08
N VAL A 114 -2.12 7.14 3.61
CA VAL A 114 -2.22 7.50 5.04
C VAL A 114 -3.65 7.88 5.42
N GLU A 115 -4.35 8.62 4.56
CA GLU A 115 -5.77 8.94 4.79
C GLU A 115 -6.63 7.68 4.71
N ALA A 116 -6.38 6.79 3.75
CA ALA A 116 -7.12 5.53 3.64
C ALA A 116 -6.94 4.65 4.88
N VAL A 117 -5.73 4.59 5.45
CA VAL A 117 -5.45 3.89 6.72
C VAL A 117 -6.28 4.45 7.88
N ALA A 118 -6.54 5.75 7.89
CA ALA A 118 -7.31 6.41 8.94
C ALA A 118 -8.84 6.33 8.70
N ALA A 119 -9.27 6.36 7.44
CA ALA A 119 -10.67 6.47 7.06
C ALA A 119 -11.38 5.12 6.85
N LEU A 120 -10.65 4.09 6.40
CA LEU A 120 -11.22 2.79 6.10
C LEU A 120 -11.32 1.93 7.36
N ASP A 121 -12.47 1.29 7.57
CA ASP A 121 -12.71 0.34 8.66
C ASP A 121 -12.08 -1.03 8.36
N VAL A 122 -10.78 -1.03 8.08
CA VAL A 122 -9.97 -2.23 7.86
C VAL A 122 -8.79 -2.22 8.83
N PRO A 123 -8.63 -3.25 9.69
CA PRO A 123 -7.52 -3.29 10.62
C PRO A 123 -6.18 -3.27 9.88
N THR A 124 -5.49 -2.14 9.99
CA THR A 124 -4.15 -1.99 9.44
C THR A 124 -3.15 -2.60 10.40
N ARG A 125 -2.30 -3.50 9.89
CA ARG A 125 -1.17 -4.05 10.63
C ARG A 125 0.05 -3.15 10.52
N ALA A 126 0.39 -2.77 9.29
CA ALA A 126 1.47 -1.85 9.00
C ALA A 126 1.37 -1.22 7.60
N VAL A 127 2.04 -0.10 7.40
CA VAL A 127 2.34 0.53 6.11
C VAL A 127 3.82 0.88 6.10
N ILE A 128 4.54 0.43 5.07
CA ILE A 128 5.94 0.79 4.82
C ILE A 128 5.96 1.82 3.70
N VAL A 129 6.70 2.90 3.90
CA VAL A 129 6.87 3.96 2.91
C VAL A 129 8.34 4.04 2.55
N ASP A 130 8.68 3.68 1.31
CA ASP A 130 10.02 3.79 0.74
C ASP A 130 9.93 4.53 -0.60
N ARG A 131 10.08 5.85 -0.57
CA ARG A 131 9.99 6.68 -1.79
C ARG A 131 11.25 6.60 -2.64
N ARG A 132 12.33 6.02 -2.11
CA ARG A 132 13.66 6.03 -2.75
C ARG A 132 14.09 4.65 -3.24
N GLY A 133 13.31 3.61 -2.94
CA GLY A 133 13.64 2.21 -3.25
C GLY A 133 14.97 1.80 -2.62
N VAL A 134 15.16 2.10 -1.33
CA VAL A 134 16.37 1.71 -0.59
C VAL A 134 16.23 0.31 0.04
N SER A 135 15.02 -0.22 0.09
CA SER A 135 14.67 -1.54 0.63
C SER A 135 13.87 -2.36 -0.38
N ASP A 136 13.88 -3.68 -0.20
CA ASP A 136 13.00 -4.59 -0.94
C ASP A 136 11.67 -4.73 -0.17
N PRO A 137 10.50 -4.61 -0.82
CA PRO A 137 9.21 -4.83 -0.17
C PRO A 137 9.11 -6.18 0.57
N ALA A 138 9.72 -7.23 0.04
CA ALA A 138 9.68 -8.58 0.61
C ALA A 138 10.51 -8.72 1.90
N ASP A 139 11.49 -7.85 2.15
CA ASP A 139 12.28 -7.87 3.38
C ASP A 139 11.43 -7.59 4.63
N TRP A 140 10.27 -6.94 4.46
CA TRP A 140 9.34 -6.59 5.53
C TRP A 140 8.37 -7.73 5.89
N ASP A 141 8.13 -8.67 4.98
CA ASP A 141 7.17 -9.76 5.19
C ASP A 141 7.49 -10.63 6.42
N PRO A 142 8.75 -11.04 6.69
CA PRO A 142 9.10 -11.82 7.88
C PRO A 142 8.65 -11.20 9.21
N ILE A 143 8.81 -9.88 9.37
CA ILE A 143 8.43 -9.19 10.61
C ILE A 143 6.92 -8.90 10.64
N MET A 144 6.31 -8.53 9.51
CA MET A 144 4.91 -8.11 9.44
C MET A 144 3.92 -9.28 9.47
N LEU A 145 4.30 -10.43 8.90
CA LEU A 145 3.44 -11.61 8.81
C LEU A 145 3.75 -12.63 9.89
N TYR A 146 5.03 -12.85 10.18
CA TYR A 146 5.51 -13.98 10.98
C TYR A 146 6.18 -13.57 12.29
N GLY A 147 6.26 -12.27 12.58
CA GLY A 147 6.83 -11.76 13.83
C GLY A 147 8.33 -12.01 13.98
N ALA A 148 9.08 -12.15 12.87
CA ALA A 148 10.53 -12.38 12.89
C ALA A 148 11.30 -11.34 13.73
N GLU A 149 12.42 -11.76 14.32
CA GLU A 149 13.26 -10.89 15.19
C GLU A 149 14.09 -9.87 14.41
N LYS A 150 14.52 -10.21 13.20
CA LYS A 150 15.28 -9.30 12.35
C LYS A 150 14.36 -8.17 11.86
N VAL A 151 14.76 -6.93 12.13
CA VAL A 151 14.09 -5.73 11.64
C VAL A 151 14.90 -5.14 10.50
N PRO A 152 14.33 -4.96 9.28
CA PRO A 152 15.00 -4.23 8.21
C PRO A 152 15.25 -2.76 8.59
N PRO A 153 16.26 -2.10 8.00
CA PRO A 153 16.42 -0.66 8.16
C PRO A 153 15.17 0.09 7.71
N VAL A 154 14.69 1.04 8.53
CA VAL A 154 13.53 1.86 8.16
C VAL A 154 13.89 2.80 7.00
N PRO A 155 13.13 2.80 5.88
CA PRO A 155 13.36 3.66 4.73
C PRO A 155 12.87 5.09 5.02
N ASP A 156 11.80 5.58 4.41
CA ASP A 156 11.26 6.91 4.70
C ASP A 156 10.33 6.92 5.90
N GLY A 157 9.60 5.83 6.14
CA GLY A 157 8.78 5.69 7.32
C GLY A 157 8.05 4.36 7.42
N VAL A 158 7.60 4.05 8.63
CA VAL A 158 6.76 2.88 8.92
C VAL A 158 5.60 3.32 9.80
N ILE A 159 4.37 3.05 9.39
CA ILE A 159 3.19 3.12 10.25
C ILE A 159 2.90 1.69 10.70
N ALA A 160 2.81 1.41 11.99
CA ALA A 160 2.56 0.05 12.46
C ALA A 160 1.79 0.00 13.77
N GLN A 161 1.09 -1.11 14.02
CA GLN A 161 0.46 -1.37 15.31
C GLN A 161 1.49 -1.38 16.45
N GLY A 162 1.06 -0.99 17.65
CA GLY A 162 1.93 -0.78 18.82
C GLY A 162 2.98 -1.87 19.07
N ARG A 163 2.60 -3.16 19.03
CA ARG A 163 3.55 -4.27 19.25
C ARG A 163 4.67 -4.33 18.21
N ILE A 164 4.33 -4.10 16.94
CA ILE A 164 5.30 -4.08 15.84
C ILE A 164 6.16 -2.82 15.93
N ALA A 165 5.52 -1.67 16.16
CA ALA A 165 6.24 -0.39 16.34
C ALA A 165 7.26 -0.44 17.48
N GLU A 166 6.91 -1.04 18.62
CA GLU A 166 7.82 -1.24 19.76
C GLU A 166 8.98 -2.18 19.45
N LYS A 167 8.77 -3.17 18.59
CA LYS A 167 9.85 -4.04 18.12
C LYS A 167 10.82 -3.26 17.24
N ILE A 168 10.30 -2.47 16.30
CA ILE A 168 11.11 -1.63 15.42
C ILE A 168 11.91 -0.58 16.23
N LEU A 169 11.26 0.12 17.17
CA LEU A 169 11.92 1.10 18.03
C LEU A 169 13.02 0.49 18.90
N ARG A 170 12.83 -0.75 19.40
CA ARG A 170 13.90 -1.44 20.14
C ARG A 170 15.11 -1.77 19.26
N ALA A 171 14.88 -2.11 18.00
CA ALA A 171 15.96 -2.38 17.04
C ALA A 171 16.63 -1.09 16.52
N SER A 172 15.87 0.00 16.46
CA SER A 172 16.30 1.31 15.93
C SER A 172 15.84 2.46 16.85
N PRO A 173 16.51 2.67 18.00
CA PRO A 173 16.05 3.62 19.03
C PRO A 173 16.20 5.09 18.66
N HIS A 174 16.82 5.39 17.51
CA HIS A 174 17.03 6.76 17.01
C HIS A 174 15.86 7.28 16.16
N LEU A 175 14.86 6.43 15.86
CA LEU A 175 13.70 6.83 15.08
C LEU A 175 12.80 7.78 15.88
N GLY A 176 12.25 8.79 15.21
CA GLY A 176 11.11 9.55 15.72
C GLY A 176 9.87 8.65 15.78
N SER A 177 8.98 8.91 16.74
CA SER A 177 7.72 8.18 16.90
C SER A 177 6.58 9.17 17.14
N GLN A 178 5.46 8.95 16.44
CA GLN A 178 4.23 9.71 16.59
C GLN A 178 3.04 8.74 16.68
N ASP A 179 2.19 8.90 17.69
CA ASP A 179 0.96 8.12 17.80
C ASP A 179 -0.07 8.58 16.75
N LEU A 180 -0.76 7.62 16.15
CA LEU A 180 -1.85 7.81 15.19
C LEU A 180 -3.15 7.17 15.73
N PRO A 181 -4.32 7.51 15.18
CA PRO A 181 -5.58 6.82 15.49
C PRO A 181 -5.48 5.31 15.28
N GLY A 182 -6.35 4.55 15.96
CA GLY A 182 -6.41 3.09 15.81
C GLY A 182 -5.27 2.31 16.47
N GLY A 183 -4.49 2.94 17.35
CA GLY A 183 -3.36 2.27 18.03
C GLY A 183 -2.14 2.05 17.13
N LEU A 184 -2.10 2.77 16.00
CA LEU A 184 -0.97 2.82 15.09
C LEU A 184 0.07 3.84 15.60
N ARG A 185 1.34 3.62 15.25
CA ARG A 185 2.41 4.61 15.43
C ARG A 185 3.16 4.80 14.13
N ARG A 186 3.46 6.05 13.80
CA ARG A 186 4.35 6.43 12.70
C ARG A 186 5.78 6.54 13.22
N LEU A 187 6.69 5.82 12.59
CA LEU A 187 8.12 5.81 12.84
C LEU A 187 8.83 6.41 11.64
N THR A 188 9.74 7.36 11.88
CA THR A 188 10.51 8.03 10.81
C THR A 188 11.97 8.19 11.21
N PRO A 189 12.92 8.09 10.27
CA PRO A 189 14.29 8.53 10.51
C PRO A 189 14.33 10.00 10.95
N ALA A 190 15.30 10.33 11.80
CA ALA A 190 15.56 11.69 12.27
C ALA A 190 16.19 12.59 11.19
#